data_AF-A0A3N4RTD8-F1
#
_entry.id   AF-A0A3N4RTD8-F1
#
_cell.length_a   1.000
_cell.length_b   1.000
_cell.length_c   1.000
_cell.angle_alpha   90.00
_cell.angle_beta   90.00
_cell.angle_gamma   90.00
#
_symmetry.space_group_name_H-M   'P 1'
#
loop_
_entity.id
_entity.type
_entity.pdbx_description
1 polymer ?
#
loop_
_entity_poly.entity_id
_entity_poly.type
_entity_poly.pdbx_seq_one_letter_code
_entity_poly.pdbx_strand_id
1 'polypeptide(L)' 'MTSNSTAEEPLVRVAEFRTDSRYRLVHFQGEGWKPLAPEEFEPELHHHFPDLDPHDPARVHWDDRPWEWPAWRPGEA' A
#
# COMPACT_ATOMS: atom_id res chain seq x y z
N MET A 1 -28.55 4.77 -15.40
CA MET A 1 -27.56 5.69 -14.84
C MET A 1 -26.28 4.89 -14.61
N THR A 2 -25.46 4.74 -15.64
CA THR A 2 -24.14 4.10 -15.51
C THR A 2 -23.19 5.19 -15.02
N SER A 3 -22.82 5.13 -13.75
CA SER A 3 -21.84 6.03 -13.16
C SER A 3 -20.51 5.83 -13.87
N ASN A 4 -20.23 6.65 -14.87
CA ASN A 4 -18.92 6.80 -15.47
C ASN A 4 -18.06 7.59 -14.48
N SER A 5 -17.71 6.95 -13.37
CA SER A 5 -16.66 7.44 -12.47
C SER A 5 -15.36 6.85 -12.99
N THR A 6 -14.80 7.44 -14.04
CA THR A 6 -13.35 7.31 -14.34
C THR A 6 -12.58 8.06 -13.25
N ALA A 7 -12.76 7.66 -11.99
CA ALA A 7 -11.69 7.82 -11.03
C ALA A 7 -10.68 6.77 -11.46
N GLU A 8 -9.56 7.20 -12.05
CA GLU A 8 -8.44 6.30 -12.34
C GLU A 8 -8.20 5.46 -11.08
N GLU A 9 -8.36 4.14 -11.17
CA GLU A 9 -8.11 3.28 -10.02
C GLU A 9 -6.65 3.49 -9.58
N PRO A 10 -6.39 3.56 -8.26
CA PRO A 10 -5.03 3.78 -7.78
C PRO A 10 -4.14 2.64 -8.25
N LEU A 11 -2.92 2.97 -8.68
CA LEU A 11 -1.92 1.99 -9.10
C LEU A 11 -1.53 1.07 -7.94
N VAL A 12 -1.52 1.64 -6.73
CA VAL A 12 -1.17 0.95 -5.50
C VAL A 12 -2.25 1.20 -4.46
N ARG A 13 -2.75 0.13 -3.83
CA ARG A 13 -3.70 0.23 -2.72
C ARG A 13 -3.15 -0.45 -1.47
N VAL A 14 -3.08 0.28 -0.38
CA VAL A 14 -2.64 -0.21 0.93
C VAL A 14 -3.89 -0.49 1.78
N ALA A 15 -4.08 -1.74 2.16
CA ALA A 15 -5.21 -2.18 2.98
C ALA A 15 -5.13 -1.61 4.40
N GLU A 16 -6.24 -1.76 5.13
CA GLU A 16 -6.40 -1.31 6.52
C GLU A 16 -5.26 -1.74 7.46
N PHE A 17 -4.99 -0.91 8.47
CA PHE A 17 -4.01 -1.15 9.50
C PHE A 17 -4.39 -2.36 10.35
N ARG A 18 -3.50 -3.35 10.44
CA ARG A 18 -3.69 -4.57 11.21
C ARG A 18 -2.58 -4.75 12.23
N THR A 19 -2.92 -4.71 13.52
CA THR A 19 -1.96 -4.87 14.63
C THR A 19 -1.53 -6.31 14.87
N ASP A 20 -2.25 -7.28 14.32
CA ASP A 20 -1.97 -8.71 14.41
C ASP A 20 -0.84 -9.17 13.47
N SER A 21 -0.42 -8.30 12.54
CA SER A 21 0.59 -8.61 11.52
C SER A 21 1.68 -7.55 11.50
N ARG A 22 2.93 -7.96 11.23
CA ARG A 22 4.06 -7.04 10.99
C ARG A 22 3.92 -6.27 9.66
N TYR A 23 3.10 -6.78 8.74
CA TYR A 23 3.01 -6.33 7.36
C TYR A 23 1.67 -5.67 7.10
N ARG A 24 1.62 -4.69 6.19
CA ARG A 24 0.34 -4.31 5.54
C ARG A 24 0.20 -5.05 4.22
N LEU A 25 -1.05 -5.34 3.85
CA LEU A 25 -1.34 -5.84 2.51
C LEU A 25 -1.36 -4.66 1.53
N VAL A 26 -0.58 -4.78 0.47
CA VAL A 26 -0.43 -3.79 -0.60
C VAL A 26 -0.81 -4.46 -1.92
N HIS A 27 -1.76 -3.88 -2.63
CA HIS A 27 -2.19 -4.32 -3.95
C HIS A 27 -1.49 -3.49 -5.01
N PHE A 28 -0.74 -4.13 -5.89
CA PHE A 28 -0.19 -3.49 -7.09
C PHE A 28 -1.09 -3.81 -8.28
N GLN A 29 -1.46 -2.78 -9.04
CA GLN A 29 -2.23 -2.96 -10.26
C GLN A 29 -1.47 -3.89 -11.22
N GLY A 30 -2.07 -5.03 -11.57
CA GLY A 30 -1.48 -6.02 -12.47
C GLY A 30 -0.73 -7.17 -11.77
N GLU A 31 -0.39 -7.06 -10.48
CA GLU A 31 0.30 -8.12 -9.74
C GLU A 31 -0.54 -8.73 -8.61
N GLY A 32 -1.41 -7.94 -7.98
CA GLY A 32 -2.28 -8.40 -6.89
C GLY A 32 -1.77 -7.99 -5.51
N TRP A 33 -2.29 -8.65 -4.47
CA TRP A 33 -2.01 -8.35 -3.06
C TRP A 33 -0.72 -9.01 -2.57
N LYS A 34 0.12 -8.22 -1.89
CA LYS A 34 1.36 -8.65 -1.23
C LYS A 34 1.47 -8.09 0.18
N PRO A 35 1.89 -8.90 1.18
CA PRO A 35 2.26 -8.36 2.48
C PRO A 35 3.64 -7.68 2.38
N LEU A 36 3.72 -6.41 2.77
CA LEU A 36 4.98 -5.65 2.80
C LEU A 36 5.23 -5.03 4.18
N ALA A 37 6.50 -4.96 4.56
CA ALA A 37 6.96 -4.17 5.69
C ALA A 37 7.21 -2.71 5.26
N PRO A 38 7.31 -1.75 6.21
CA PRO A 38 7.67 -0.38 5.89
C PRO A 38 8.93 -0.26 5.02
N GLU A 39 9.96 -1.05 5.31
CA GLU A 39 11.24 -1.01 4.58
C GLU A 39 11.17 -1.68 3.20
N GLU A 40 10.18 -2.55 2.98
CA GLU A 40 9.97 -3.27 1.71
C GLU A 40 9.07 -2.49 0.76
N PHE A 41 8.24 -1.58 1.28
CA PHE A 41 7.24 -0.87 0.50
C PHE A 41 7.82 0.01 -0.61
N GLU A 42 8.73 0.94 -0.29
CA GLU A 42 9.29 1.85 -1.29
C GLU A 42 10.13 1.13 -2.37
N PRO A 43 11.02 0.17 -2.03
CA PRO A 43 11.76 -0.58 -3.03
C PRO A 43 10.84 -1.39 -3.96
N GLU A 44 9.83 -2.07 -3.41
CA GLU A 44 8.88 -2.84 -4.20
C GLU A 44 8.04 -1.91 -5.10
N LEU A 45 7.60 -0.77 -4.57
CA LEU A 45 6.85 0.24 -5.33
C LEU A 45 7.65 0.77 -6.52
N HIS A 46 8.92 1.14 -6.32
CA HIS A 46 9.79 1.57 -7.42
C HIS A 46 10.20 0.43 -8.36
N HIS A 47 10.14 -0.83 -7.92
CA HIS A 47 10.37 -1.98 -8.80
C HIS A 47 9.23 -2.11 -9.84
N HIS A 48 7.98 -1.93 -9.40
CA HIS A 48 6.80 -2.00 -10.28
C HIS A 48 6.56 -0.70 -11.05
N PHE A 49 6.77 0.44 -10.39
CA PHE A 49 6.51 1.77 -10.91
C PHE A 49 7.69 2.71 -10.59
N PRO A 50 8.74 2.72 -11.43
CA PRO A 50 9.99 3.44 -11.15
C PRO A 50 9.84 4.94 -10.91
N ASP A 51 8.86 5.58 -11.55
CA ASP A 51 8.61 7.03 -11.49
C ASP A 51 7.46 7.40 -10.54
N LEU A 52 6.91 6.45 -9.79
CA LEU A 52 5.80 6.68 -8.89
C LEU A 52 6.29 7.28 -7.57
N ASP A 53 5.77 8.45 -7.20
CA ASP A 53 5.94 8.99 -5.86
C ASP A 53 5.06 8.18 -4.89
N PRO A 54 5.63 7.51 -3.87
CA PRO A 54 4.85 6.75 -2.91
C PRO A 54 3.92 7.65 -2.07
N HIS A 55 4.16 8.97 -2.04
CA HIS A 55 3.34 9.97 -1.35
C HIS A 55 2.22 10.56 -2.20
N ASP A 56 2.12 10.20 -3.47
CA ASP A 56 1.05 10.70 -4.35
C ASP A 56 -0.29 10.02 -4.01
N PRO A 57 -1.25 10.72 -3.35
CA PRO A 57 -2.52 10.14 -2.95
C PRO A 57 -3.44 9.82 -4.14
N ALA A 58 -3.16 10.35 -5.34
CA ALA A 58 -3.91 10.02 -6.55
C ALA A 58 -3.50 8.66 -7.12
N ARG A 59 -2.29 8.19 -6.82
CA ARG A 59 -1.73 6.94 -7.34
C ARG A 59 -1.58 5.86 -6.27
N VAL A 60 -1.30 6.25 -5.03
CA VAL A 60 -1.14 5.40 -3.86
C VAL A 60 -2.26 5.66 -2.87
N HIS A 61 -3.24 4.77 -2.84
CA HIS A 61 -4.39 4.89 -1.95
C HIS A 61 -4.17 4.08 -0.67
N TRP A 62 -4.31 4.74 0.47
CA TRP A 62 -4.33 4.09 1.79
C TRP A 62 -5.77 4.01 2.26
N ASP A 63 -6.26 2.80 2.55
CA ASP A 63 -7.63 2.59 3.05
C ASP A 63 -7.82 3.24 4.45
N ASP A 64 -6.75 3.31 5.23
CA ASP A 64 -6.69 4.04 6.50
C ASP A 64 -5.25 4.45 6.86
N ARG A 65 -5.13 5.39 7.81
CA ARG A 65 -3.87 5.80 8.46
C ARG A 65 -2.67 5.85 7.49
N PRO A 66 -2.65 6.84 6.58
CA PRO A 66 -1.60 6.92 5.57
C PRO A 66 -0.23 6.96 6.23
N TRP A 67 0.71 6.18 5.69
CA TRP A 67 2.09 6.07 6.19
C TRP A 67 2.25 5.42 7.57
N GLU A 68 1.17 4.91 8.16
CA GLU A 68 1.24 4.20 9.43
C GLU A 68 1.42 2.70 9.19
N TRP A 69 2.53 2.15 9.65
CA TRP A 69 2.84 0.72 9.57
C TRP A 69 2.66 0.06 10.93
N PRO A 70 2.19 -1.20 10.97
CA PRO A 70 2.08 -1.94 12.23
C PRO A 70 3.41 -1.89 12.97
N ALA A 71 3.37 -1.46 14.23
CA ALA A 71 4.55 -1.39 15.07
C ALA A 71 4.99 -2.81 15.41
N TRP A 72 5.79 -3.42 14.53
CA TRP A 72 6.49 -4.64 14.90
C TRP A 72 7.53 -4.29 15.95
N ARG A 73 7.32 -4.79 17.17
CA ARG A 73 8.33 -4.77 18.22
C ARG A 73 9.11 -6.09 18.11
N PRO A 74 10.36 -6.09 17.60
CA PRO A 74 11.24 -7.22 17.85
C PRO A 74 11.52 -7.29 19.35
N GLY A 75 10.88 -8.24 20.05
CA GLY A 75 11.23 -8.59 21.43
C GLY A 75 10.11 -8.39 22.44
N GLU A 76 9.23 -9.39 22.53
CA GLU A 76 8.81 -9.95 23.82
C GLU A 76 8.55 -11.45 23.56
N ALA A 77 9.64 -12.23 23.63
CA ALA A 77 9.67 -13.68 23.67
C ALA A 77 10.63 -14.10 24.78
#